data_AF-A0A381IC72-F1
#
_entry.id   AF-A0A381IC72-F1
#
_cell.length_a   1.000
_cell.length_b   1.000
_cell.length_c   1.000
_cell.angle_alpha   90.00
_cell.angle_beta   90.00
_cell.angle_gamma   90.00
#
_symmetry.space_group_name_H-M   'P 1'
#
loop_
_entity.id
_entity.type
_entity.pdbx_description
1 polymer ?
#
loop_
_entity_poly.entity_id
_entity_poly.type
_entity_poly.pdbx_seq_one_letter_code
_entity_poly.pdbx_strand_id
1 'polypeptide(L)'
;MKIDMIYKLIRRNTEPSRWSRGVKYYTNQLVDYIDIDIDDLQNNLLTFRGGVNSEDNYSFYFNSITIDIKHFKIIENDCSCADCQSKGKSIFICKHIVAIVIKSLKQIKNKKDVPPILIDILGADKDKLSNTNSKTSLDLSKQLLSLLDNTKRERVNLDVLINVDSNKAIAEFKIGIDKMYILKNITEFAYSNLMDMN
;
A
#
# COMPACT_ATOMS: atom_id res chain seq x y z
N MET A 1 -3.10 17.87 10.04
CA MET A 1 -2.71 16.84 9.05
C MET A 1 -3.82 15.80 8.88
N LYS A 2 -4.14 15.36 7.64
CA LYS A 2 -5.23 14.38 7.44
C LYS A 2 -4.90 13.02 8.06
N ILE A 3 -3.62 12.63 8.11
CA ILE A 3 -3.15 11.43 8.82
C ILE A 3 -3.54 11.45 10.30
N ASP A 4 -3.36 12.59 11.00
CA ASP A 4 -3.74 12.69 12.41
C ASP A 4 -5.26 12.73 12.60
N MET A 5 -6.00 13.23 11.61
CA MET A 5 -7.46 13.17 11.61
C MET A 5 -7.96 11.73 11.45
N ILE A 6 -7.36 10.95 10.55
CA ILE A 6 -7.65 9.52 10.39
C ILE A 6 -7.32 8.76 11.67
N TYR A 7 -6.15 9.01 12.28
CA TYR A 7 -5.79 8.41 13.57
C TYR A 7 -6.82 8.71 14.67
N LYS A 8 -7.25 9.97 14.79
CA LYS A 8 -8.29 10.38 15.75
C LYS A 8 -9.65 9.75 15.42
N LEU A 9 -10.01 9.66 14.15
CA LEU A 9 -11.25 9.03 13.69
C LEU A 9 -11.31 7.57 14.14
N ILE A 10 -10.27 6.78 13.85
CA ILE A 10 -10.21 5.37 14.24
C ILE A 10 -10.21 5.25 15.77
N ARG A 11 -9.42 6.06 16.48
CA ARG A 11 -9.38 6.02 17.95
C ARG A 11 -10.74 6.29 18.60
N ARG A 12 -11.52 7.24 18.08
CA ARG A 12 -12.85 7.58 18.62
C ARG A 12 -13.90 6.50 18.34
N ASN A 13 -13.76 5.76 17.24
CA ASN A 13 -14.68 4.68 16.85
C ASN A 13 -14.23 3.30 17.36
N THR A 14 -13.22 3.24 18.22
CA THR A 14 -12.68 1.99 18.78
C THR A 14 -12.86 1.97 20.29
N GLU A 15 -13.36 0.86 20.83
CA GLU A 15 -13.39 0.64 22.29
C GLU A 15 -11.96 0.66 22.88
N PRO A 16 -11.71 1.31 24.03
CA PRO A 16 -10.37 1.43 24.61
C PRO A 16 -9.60 0.11 24.76
N SER A 17 -10.29 -0.98 25.15
CA SER A 17 -9.67 -2.31 25.30
C SER A 17 -9.18 -2.87 23.96
N ARG A 18 -9.91 -2.62 22.87
CA ARG A 18 -9.55 -3.05 21.51
C ARG A 18 -8.44 -2.18 20.94
N TRP A 19 -8.50 -0.88 21.20
CA TRP A 19 -7.44 0.06 20.83
C TRP A 19 -6.10 -0.34 21.44
N SER A 20 -6.06 -0.57 22.77
CA SER A 20 -4.84 -0.98 23.47
C SER A 20 -4.26 -2.29 22.90
N ARG A 21 -5.11 -3.29 22.65
CA ARG A 21 -4.70 -4.55 22.01
C ARG A 21 -4.20 -4.36 20.58
N GLY A 22 -4.84 -3.48 19.80
CA GLY A 22 -4.39 -3.18 18.44
C GLY A 22 -3.02 -2.50 18.41
N VAL A 23 -2.76 -1.59 19.35
CA VAL A 23 -1.40 -1.01 19.54
C VAL A 23 -0.40 -2.12 19.86
N LYS A 24 -0.73 -3.05 20.78
CA LYS A 24 0.13 -4.20 21.10
C LYS A 24 0.44 -5.04 19.87
N TYR A 25 -0.55 -5.36 19.03
CA TYR A 25 -0.37 -6.14 17.80
C TYR A 25 0.57 -5.44 16.81
N TYR A 26 0.43 -4.12 16.66
CA TYR A 26 1.36 -3.31 15.86
C TYR A 26 2.78 -3.33 16.45
N THR A 27 2.93 -3.09 17.76
CA THR A 27 4.23 -3.04 18.44
C THR A 27 4.95 -4.38 18.41
N ASN A 28 4.21 -5.49 18.52
CA ASN A 28 4.74 -6.85 18.46
C ASN A 28 4.99 -7.34 17.03
N GLN A 29 4.86 -6.48 16.01
CA GLN A 29 5.10 -6.81 14.60
C GLN A 29 4.23 -7.96 14.08
N LEU A 30 3.01 -8.12 14.61
CA LEU A 30 2.09 -9.18 14.19
C LEU A 30 1.33 -8.85 12.89
N VAL A 31 1.45 -7.61 12.41
CA VAL A 31 0.92 -7.24 11.10
C VAL A 31 1.93 -7.69 10.04
N ASP A 32 1.54 -8.65 9.21
CA ASP A 32 2.40 -9.25 8.19
C ASP A 32 2.59 -8.27 7.03
N TYR A 33 1.52 -8.05 6.26
CA TYR A 33 1.51 -7.10 5.14
C TYR A 33 0.42 -6.05 5.30
N ILE A 34 0.61 -4.93 4.60
CA ILE A 34 -0.41 -3.92 4.38
C ILE A 34 -0.40 -3.47 2.93
N ASP A 35 -1.58 -3.09 2.46
CA ASP A 35 -1.84 -2.55 1.14
C ASP A 35 -2.71 -1.29 1.30
N ILE A 36 -2.38 -0.24 0.55
CA ILE A 36 -2.98 1.09 0.70
C ILE A 36 -3.45 1.54 -0.67
N ASP A 37 -4.76 1.69 -0.80
CA ASP A 37 -5.42 2.05 -2.05
C ASP A 37 -6.15 3.38 -1.89
N ILE A 38 -6.12 4.20 -2.94
CA ILE A 38 -6.92 5.42 -3.04
C ILE A 38 -7.68 5.38 -4.35
N ASP A 39 -9.01 5.40 -4.25
CA ASP A 39 -9.88 5.69 -5.38
C ASP A 39 -10.10 7.21 -5.47
N ASP A 40 -9.34 7.85 -6.36
CA ASP A 40 -9.39 9.28 -6.65
C ASP A 40 -10.50 9.62 -7.66
N LEU A 41 -11.01 8.64 -8.41
CA LEU A 41 -12.09 8.79 -9.39
C LEU A 41 -13.47 8.79 -8.72
N GLN A 42 -13.65 8.10 -7.58
CA GLN A 42 -14.94 7.98 -6.88
C GLN A 42 -14.90 8.36 -5.39
N ASN A 43 -14.73 9.65 -5.08
CA ASN A 43 -14.95 10.28 -3.75
C ASN A 43 -13.77 10.30 -2.76
N ASN A 44 -12.52 10.20 -3.20
CA ASN A 44 -11.36 10.21 -2.29
C ASN A 44 -11.49 9.14 -1.19
N LEU A 45 -11.79 7.91 -1.60
CA LEU A 45 -11.90 6.78 -0.69
C LEU A 45 -10.51 6.20 -0.45
N LEU A 46 -10.07 6.23 0.80
CA LEU A 46 -8.84 5.60 1.25
C LEU A 46 -9.16 4.24 1.85
N THR A 47 -8.60 3.19 1.25
CA THR A 47 -8.76 1.83 1.73
C THR A 47 -7.44 1.33 2.28
N PHE A 48 -7.45 0.87 3.54
CA PHE A 48 -6.35 0.10 4.11
C PHE A 48 -6.73 -1.37 4.11
N ARG A 49 -5.88 -2.22 3.56
CA ARG A 49 -5.99 -3.68 3.62
C ARG A 49 -4.76 -4.26 4.29
N GLY A 50 -4.89 -5.42 4.92
CA GLY A 50 -3.72 -6.07 5.52
C GLY A 50 -4.00 -7.41 6.18
N GLY A 51 -2.91 -8.15 6.36
CA GLY A 51 -2.88 -9.44 7.04
C GLY A 51 -2.28 -9.32 8.44
N VAL A 52 -2.89 -9.99 9.41
CA VAL A 52 -2.46 -9.95 10.82
C VAL A 52 -2.41 -11.36 11.38
N ASN A 53 -1.25 -11.75 11.94
CA ASN A 53 -1.05 -13.00 12.65
C ASN A 53 -1.66 -12.93 14.06
N SER A 54 -2.15 -14.06 14.57
CA SER A 54 -2.45 -14.22 15.99
C SER A 54 -1.17 -14.23 16.84
N GLU A 55 -1.30 -14.01 18.15
CA GLU A 55 -0.15 -13.99 19.07
C GLU A 55 0.58 -15.35 19.15
N ASP A 56 -0.12 -16.43 18.85
CA ASP A 56 0.38 -17.81 18.80
C ASP A 56 0.79 -18.26 17.38
N ASN A 57 0.69 -17.37 16.38
CA ASN A 57 0.97 -17.63 14.96
C ASN A 57 0.21 -18.81 14.31
N TYR A 58 -0.89 -19.27 14.92
CA TYR A 58 -1.72 -20.34 14.34
C TYR A 58 -2.85 -19.83 13.46
N SER A 59 -3.23 -18.56 13.58
CA SER A 59 -4.33 -17.96 12.84
C SER A 59 -3.87 -16.73 12.06
N PHE A 60 -4.47 -16.54 10.89
CA PHE A 60 -4.24 -15.40 10.02
C PHE A 60 -5.55 -14.65 9.76
N TYR A 61 -5.55 -13.34 9.98
CA TYR A 61 -6.73 -12.51 9.81
C TYR A 61 -6.56 -11.51 8.68
N PHE A 62 -7.50 -11.52 7.74
CA PHE A 62 -7.63 -10.50 6.69
C PHE A 62 -8.44 -9.33 7.21
N ASN A 63 -8.04 -8.12 6.85
CA ASN A 63 -8.63 -6.89 7.38
C ASN A 63 -8.74 -5.85 6.26
N SER A 64 -9.83 -5.09 6.28
CA SER A 64 -10.00 -3.91 5.46
C SER A 64 -10.73 -2.79 6.22
N ILE A 65 -10.42 -1.56 5.88
CA ILE A 65 -11.20 -0.39 6.29
C ILE A 65 -11.13 0.68 5.22
N THR A 66 -12.31 1.21 4.86
CA THR A 66 -12.46 2.23 3.83
C THR A 66 -12.94 3.52 4.48
N ILE A 67 -12.25 4.62 4.19
CA ILE A 67 -12.46 5.93 4.81
C ILE A 67 -12.67 6.96 3.70
N ASP A 68 -13.78 7.69 3.79
CA ASP A 68 -13.96 8.91 3.02
C ASP A 68 -13.09 10.01 3.63
N ILE A 69 -12.02 10.38 2.92
CA ILE A 69 -11.03 11.35 3.38
C ILE A 69 -11.59 12.78 3.34
N LYS A 70 -12.60 13.05 2.51
CA LYS A 70 -13.21 14.38 2.38
C LYS A 70 -14.10 14.70 3.58
N HIS A 71 -14.92 13.73 3.99
CA HIS A 71 -15.86 13.90 5.11
C HIS A 71 -15.36 13.27 6.42
N PHE A 72 -14.20 12.61 6.42
CA PHE A 72 -13.63 11.89 7.56
C PHE A 72 -14.62 10.92 8.19
N LYS A 73 -15.22 10.08 7.35
CA LYS A 73 -16.20 9.07 7.76
C LYS A 73 -15.71 7.69 7.36
N ILE A 74 -15.87 6.73 8.27
CA ILE A 74 -15.67 5.32 7.95
C ILE A 74 -16.87 4.87 7.12
N ILE A 75 -16.59 4.38 5.91
CA ILE A 75 -17.62 3.90 4.98
C ILE A 75 -17.95 2.45 5.30
N GLU A 76 -16.92 1.63 5.41
CA GLU A 76 -17.03 0.21 5.72
C GLU A 76 -15.75 -0.30 6.35
N ASN A 77 -15.85 -1.45 7.00
CA ASN A 77 -14.71 -2.20 7.47
C ASN A 77 -15.05 -3.69 7.47
N ASP A 78 -14.02 -4.52 7.35
CA ASP A 78 -14.16 -5.96 7.46
C ASP A 78 -12.94 -6.57 8.16
N CYS A 79 -13.18 -7.68 8.86
CA CYS A 79 -12.11 -8.50 9.40
C CYS A 79 -12.61 -9.94 9.58
N SER A 80 -11.76 -10.92 9.24
CA SER A 80 -12.08 -12.34 9.40
C SER A 80 -12.06 -12.85 10.85
N CYS A 81 -11.85 -11.99 11.85
CA CYS A 81 -11.88 -12.40 13.25
C CYS A 81 -13.31 -12.50 13.81
N ALA A 82 -13.50 -13.38 14.79
CA ALA A 82 -14.81 -13.63 15.41
C ALA A 82 -15.49 -12.35 15.95
N ASP A 83 -14.72 -11.42 16.52
CA ASP A 83 -15.24 -10.15 17.02
C ASP A 83 -15.97 -9.36 15.92
N CYS A 84 -15.36 -9.23 14.73
CA CYS A 84 -15.96 -8.53 13.60
C CYS A 84 -17.10 -9.34 12.96
N GLN A 85 -16.89 -10.64 12.74
CA GLN A 85 -17.89 -11.51 12.11
C GLN A 85 -19.21 -11.56 12.93
N SER A 86 -19.12 -11.46 14.25
CA SER A 86 -20.28 -11.41 15.14
C SER A 86 -21.13 -10.12 15.01
N LYS A 87 -20.61 -9.07 14.38
CA LYS A 87 -21.24 -7.73 14.30
C LYS A 87 -21.88 -7.43 12.94
N GLY A 88 -21.82 -8.36 11.99
CA GLY A 88 -22.45 -8.23 10.68
C GLY A 88 -22.00 -6.97 9.93
N LYS A 89 -22.94 -6.25 9.32
CA LYS A 89 -22.66 -5.05 8.49
C LYS A 89 -22.46 -3.74 9.27
N SER A 90 -22.43 -3.79 10.60
CA SER A 90 -22.21 -2.58 11.40
C SER A 90 -20.73 -2.20 11.42
N ILE A 91 -20.44 -0.90 11.39
CA ILE A 91 -19.06 -0.41 11.53
C ILE A 91 -18.55 -0.83 12.91
N PHE A 92 -17.52 -1.68 12.92
CA PHE A 92 -16.95 -2.24 14.14
C PHE A 92 -15.44 -2.42 14.00
N ILE A 93 -14.68 -1.68 14.80
CA ILE A 93 -13.22 -1.68 14.72
C ILE A 93 -12.64 -2.65 15.76
N CYS A 94 -12.13 -3.79 15.28
CA CYS A 94 -11.42 -4.75 16.12
C CYS A 94 -9.93 -4.36 16.29
N LYS A 95 -9.23 -5.11 17.15
CA LYS A 95 -7.79 -4.92 17.39
C LYS A 95 -6.94 -5.06 16.12
N HIS A 96 -7.32 -5.94 15.20
CA HIS A 96 -6.56 -6.16 13.96
C HIS A 96 -6.68 -4.98 12.99
N ILE A 97 -7.88 -4.41 12.86
CA ILE A 97 -8.12 -3.20 12.06
C ILE A 97 -7.30 -2.02 12.62
N VAL A 98 -7.29 -1.85 13.94
CA VAL A 98 -6.43 -0.84 14.60
C VAL A 98 -4.96 -1.05 14.23
N ALA A 99 -4.47 -2.29 14.30
CA ALA A 99 -3.08 -2.62 14.03
C ALA A 99 -2.67 -2.28 12.58
N ILE A 100 -3.49 -2.67 11.59
CA ILE A 100 -3.20 -2.34 10.18
C ILE A 100 -3.23 -0.83 9.96
N VAL A 101 -4.20 -0.10 10.51
CA VAL A 101 -4.28 1.36 10.39
C VAL A 101 -3.02 2.02 10.95
N ILE A 102 -2.58 1.63 12.14
CA ILE A 102 -1.39 2.23 12.74
C ILE A 102 -0.16 1.97 11.86
N LYS A 103 0.01 0.74 11.34
CA LYS A 103 1.11 0.40 10.44
C LYS A 103 1.03 1.23 9.14
N SER A 104 -0.15 1.37 8.53
CA SER A 104 -0.35 2.14 7.31
C SER A 104 -0.05 3.63 7.51
N LEU A 105 -0.58 4.25 8.57
CA LEU A 105 -0.30 5.66 8.87
C LEU A 105 1.18 5.90 9.14
N LYS A 106 1.88 4.92 9.74
CA LYS A 106 3.34 5.00 9.94
C LYS A 106 4.13 4.84 8.64
N GLN A 107 3.73 3.92 7.75
CA GLN A 107 4.35 3.82 6.41
C GLN A 107 4.18 5.09 5.61
N ILE A 108 2.98 5.69 5.61
CA ILE A 108 2.71 6.96 4.93
C ILE A 108 3.55 8.10 5.53
N LYS A 109 3.62 8.21 6.87
CA LYS A 109 4.47 9.22 7.53
C LYS A 109 5.96 9.06 7.18
N ASN A 110 6.42 7.82 7.04
CA ASN A 110 7.82 7.51 6.71
C ASN A 110 8.09 7.48 5.20
N LYS A 111 7.09 7.73 4.35
CA LYS A 111 7.20 7.70 2.87
C LYS A 111 7.78 6.38 2.32
N LYS A 112 7.54 5.27 3.01
CA LYS A 112 8.10 3.95 2.66
C LYS A 112 7.07 3.14 1.88
N ASP A 113 7.40 2.75 0.65
CA ASP A 113 6.56 1.91 -0.22
C ASP A 113 5.15 2.49 -0.45
N VAL A 114 5.02 3.83 -0.51
CA VAL A 114 3.75 4.54 -0.71
C VAL A 114 3.81 5.40 -1.98
N PRO A 115 2.80 5.34 -2.87
CA PRO A 115 2.72 6.20 -4.05
C PRO A 115 2.80 7.71 -3.69
N PRO A 116 3.54 8.54 -4.46
CA PRO A 116 3.65 9.97 -4.20
C PRO A 116 2.31 10.71 -4.12
N ILE A 117 1.36 10.35 -4.97
CA ILE A 117 0.00 10.92 -4.99
C ILE A 117 -0.73 10.76 -3.64
N LEU A 118 -0.47 9.66 -2.94
CA LEU A 118 -1.04 9.34 -1.62
C LEU A 118 -0.52 10.31 -0.55
N ILE A 119 0.76 10.69 -0.64
CA ILE A 119 1.42 11.64 0.27
C ILE A 119 0.85 13.05 0.07
N ASP A 120 0.65 13.45 -1.18
CA ASP A 120 0.09 14.75 -1.54
C ASP A 120 -1.39 14.87 -1.10
N ILE A 121 -2.19 13.84 -1.33
CA ILE A 121 -3.61 13.80 -0.92
C ILE A 121 -3.76 13.87 0.61
N LEU A 122 -2.91 13.15 1.35
CA LEU A 122 -2.98 13.04 2.81
C LEU A 122 -2.24 14.15 3.56
N GLY A 123 -1.47 14.98 2.84
CA GLY A 123 -0.78 16.15 3.34
C GLY A 123 0.17 15.83 4.47
N ALA A 124 1.09 14.88 4.29
CA ALA A 124 2.24 14.77 5.20
C ALA A 124 3.16 15.98 4.96
N ASP A 125 3.45 16.76 6.01
CA ASP A 125 4.13 18.06 5.91
C ASP A 125 5.31 18.08 4.92
N LYS A 126 5.28 19.09 4.04
CA LYS A 126 6.49 19.76 3.56
C LYS A 126 6.88 20.79 4.63
N ASP A 127 7.41 20.38 5.79
CA ASP A 127 8.12 21.34 6.63
C ASP A 127 9.17 20.72 7.57
N LYS A 128 10.39 21.19 7.36
CA LYS A 128 11.52 21.39 8.29
C LYS A 128 11.88 20.23 9.21
N LEU A 129 12.69 19.30 8.69
CA LEU A 129 13.81 18.78 9.46
C LEU A 129 15.11 19.17 8.74
N SER A 130 15.81 20.09 9.38
CA SER A 130 17.25 20.39 9.32
C SER A 130 18.05 19.82 8.16
N ASN A 131 18.78 20.74 7.52
CA ASN A 131 20.16 20.51 7.10
C ASN A 131 20.95 19.83 8.23
N THR A 132 20.87 18.52 8.30
CA THR A 132 21.89 17.67 8.87
C THR A 132 22.32 16.80 7.72
N ASN A 133 23.50 17.10 7.21
CA ASN A 133 24.28 16.28 6.30
C ASN A 133 24.29 14.83 6.84
N SER A 134 23.32 14.02 6.43
CA SER A 134 23.45 12.57 6.43
C SER A 134 23.66 12.19 4.97
N LYS A 135 24.93 12.26 4.58
CA LYS A 135 25.43 11.39 3.53
C LYS A 135 24.96 9.96 3.87
N THR A 136 24.54 9.25 2.83
CA THR A 136 24.24 7.82 2.77
C THR A 136 22.94 7.34 3.44
N SER A 137 21.81 7.60 2.79
CA SER A 137 20.87 6.51 2.54
C SER A 137 20.72 6.44 1.03
N LEU A 138 21.63 5.73 0.36
CA LEU A 138 21.38 5.37 -1.03
C LEU A 138 20.08 4.57 -1.02
N ASP A 139 19.09 5.08 -1.73
CA ASP A 139 17.90 4.37 -2.18
C ASP A 139 18.31 2.95 -2.55
N LEU A 140 17.76 1.95 -1.84
CA LEU A 140 18.12 0.54 -2.00
C LEU A 140 17.92 0.10 -3.46
N SER A 141 16.95 0.72 -4.15
CA SER A 141 16.71 0.57 -5.58
C SER A 141 17.88 1.07 -6.41
N LYS A 142 18.47 2.23 -6.06
CA LYS A 142 19.68 2.76 -6.71
C LYS A 142 20.93 1.96 -6.36
N GLN A 143 21.02 1.44 -5.13
CA GLN A 143 22.07 0.48 -4.77
C GLN A 143 21.95 -0.81 -5.60
N LEU A 144 20.75 -1.36 -5.75
CA LEU A 144 20.49 -2.53 -6.58
C LEU A 144 20.79 -2.24 -8.06
N LEU A 145 20.36 -1.09 -8.59
CA LEU A 145 20.65 -0.65 -9.95
C LEU A 145 22.16 -0.43 -10.15
N SER A 146 22.89 0.04 -9.14
CA SER A 146 24.35 0.17 -9.21
C SER A 146 25.10 -1.17 -9.21
N LEU A 147 24.45 -2.23 -8.75
CA LEU A 147 24.96 -3.61 -8.82
C LEU A 147 24.62 -4.28 -10.15
N LEU A 148 23.70 -3.72 -10.94
CA LEU A 148 23.38 -4.20 -12.27
C LEU A 148 24.45 -3.68 -13.25
N ASP A 149 25.17 -4.61 -13.85
CA ASP A 149 26.21 -4.31 -14.82
C ASP A 149 25.59 -3.84 -16.15
N ASN A 150 25.36 -2.53 -16.28
CA ASN A 150 24.81 -1.90 -17.48
C ASN A 150 25.74 -2.00 -18.71
N THR A 151 26.96 -2.55 -18.57
CA THR A 151 27.84 -2.83 -19.70
C THR A 151 27.45 -4.10 -20.44
N LYS A 152 26.71 -5.01 -19.78
CA LYS A 152 26.17 -6.23 -20.38
C LYS A 152 24.70 -6.04 -20.72
N ARG A 153 24.44 -5.70 -21.98
CA ARG A 153 23.08 -5.68 -22.52
C ARG A 153 22.67 -7.10 -22.88
N GLU A 154 21.93 -7.74 -21.99
CA GLU A 154 21.28 -9.01 -22.31
C GLU A 154 20.07 -8.77 -23.22
N ARG A 155 19.89 -9.64 -24.21
CA ARG A 155 18.70 -9.58 -25.07
C ARG A 155 17.53 -10.17 -24.29
N VAL A 156 16.51 -9.37 -24.05
CA VAL A 156 15.24 -9.82 -23.50
C VAL A 156 14.36 -10.36 -24.64
N ASN A 157 13.66 -11.45 -24.37
CA ASN A 157 12.63 -11.98 -25.25
C ASN A 157 11.34 -11.18 -25.05
N LEU A 158 10.64 -10.91 -26.15
CA LEU A 158 9.32 -10.27 -26.16
C LEU A 158 8.35 -11.14 -26.96
N ASP A 159 7.38 -11.71 -26.26
CA ASP A 159 6.31 -12.49 -26.86
C ASP A 159 5.02 -11.67 -26.87
N VAL A 160 4.33 -11.69 -28.01
CA VAL A 160 3.06 -10.97 -28.19
C VAL A 160 1.97 -11.95 -28.59
N LEU A 161 0.96 -12.08 -27.74
CA LEU A 161 -0.25 -12.83 -28.05
C LEU A 161 -1.32 -11.85 -28.52
N ILE A 162 -1.73 -11.93 -29.79
CA ILE A 162 -2.76 -11.06 -30.35
C ILE A 162 -4.04 -11.88 -30.55
N ASN A 163 -5.10 -11.48 -29.87
CA ASN A 163 -6.45 -12.01 -30.03
C ASN A 163 -7.32 -10.97 -30.73
N VAL A 164 -7.71 -11.27 -31.96
CA VAL A 164 -8.62 -10.43 -32.73
C VAL A 164 -10.01 -11.03 -32.68
N ASP A 165 -10.96 -10.25 -32.18
CA ASP A 165 -12.39 -10.51 -32.24
C ASP A 165 -13.04 -9.45 -33.14
N SER A 166 -14.28 -9.68 -33.53
CA SER A 166 -15.06 -8.96 -34.55
C SER A 166 -14.94 -7.43 -34.48
N ASN A 167 -14.82 -6.86 -33.27
CA ASN A 167 -14.73 -5.41 -33.03
C ASN A 167 -13.53 -4.98 -32.16
N LYS A 168 -12.60 -5.87 -31.81
CA LYS A 168 -11.47 -5.53 -30.93
C LYS A 168 -10.25 -6.42 -31.17
N ALA A 169 -9.08 -5.81 -31.12
CA ALA A 169 -7.82 -6.54 -31.00
C ALA A 169 -7.29 -6.36 -29.57
N ILE A 170 -6.99 -7.47 -28.91
CA ILE A 170 -6.36 -7.50 -27.59
C ILE A 170 -4.96 -8.07 -27.78
N ALA A 171 -3.94 -7.33 -27.35
CA ALA A 171 -2.55 -7.79 -27.34
C ALA A 171 -2.07 -7.97 -25.90
N GLU A 172 -1.63 -9.18 -25.56
CA GLU A 172 -0.92 -9.48 -24.31
C GLU A 172 0.57 -9.57 -24.61
N PHE A 173 1.37 -8.79 -23.90
CA PHE A 173 2.82 -8.75 -24.05
C PHE A 173 3.46 -9.50 -22.89
N LYS A 174 4.43 -10.36 -23.17
CA LYS A 174 5.27 -11.02 -22.18
C LYS A 174 6.73 -10.68 -22.44
N ILE A 175 7.49 -10.40 -21.39
CA ILE A 175 8.90 -10.03 -21.49
C ILE A 175 9.76 -10.83 -20.50
N GLY A 176 10.97 -11.22 -20.88
CA GLY A 176 11.89 -11.91 -19.98
C GLY A 176 13.06 -12.61 -20.67
N ILE A 177 13.94 -13.24 -19.90
CA ILE A 177 15.09 -14.00 -20.39
C ILE A 177 14.83 -15.50 -20.17
N ASP A 178 14.93 -15.96 -18.92
CA ASP A 178 14.62 -17.36 -18.54
C ASP A 178 13.15 -17.58 -18.17
N LYS A 179 12.50 -16.52 -17.69
CA LYS A 179 11.09 -16.53 -17.26
C LYS A 179 10.36 -15.37 -17.90
N MET A 180 9.19 -15.63 -18.46
CA MET A 180 8.35 -14.65 -19.14
C MET A 180 7.33 -14.05 -18.17
N TYR A 181 7.29 -12.73 -18.08
CA TYR A 181 6.37 -11.99 -17.22
C TYR A 181 5.38 -11.19 -18.06
N ILE A 182 4.11 -11.14 -17.64
CA ILE A 182 3.08 -10.36 -18.34
C ILE A 182 3.31 -8.87 -18.10
N LEU A 183 3.45 -8.13 -19.19
CA LEU A 183 3.58 -6.68 -19.19
C LEU A 183 2.19 -6.06 -19.11
N LYS A 184 1.83 -5.51 -17.95
CA LYS A 184 0.50 -4.95 -17.69
C LYS A 184 0.23 -3.64 -18.44
N ASN A 185 1.26 -2.80 -18.60
CA ASN A 185 1.14 -1.50 -19.25
C ASN A 185 2.38 -1.25 -20.12
N ILE A 186 2.23 -1.43 -21.44
CA ILE A 186 3.33 -1.24 -22.39
C ILE A 186 3.76 0.22 -22.51
N THR A 187 2.83 1.16 -22.31
CA THR A 187 3.08 2.59 -22.38
C THR A 187 4.00 3.02 -21.24
N GLU A 188 3.66 2.67 -19.99
CA GLU A 188 4.50 2.94 -18.82
C GLU A 188 5.89 2.31 -18.95
N PHE A 189 5.96 1.08 -19.46
CA PHE A 189 7.22 0.41 -19.71
C PHE A 189 8.10 1.19 -20.71
N ALA A 190 7.53 1.62 -21.84
CA ALA A 190 8.26 2.36 -22.86
C ALA A 190 8.77 3.72 -22.35
N TYR A 191 8.01 4.40 -21.48
CA TYR A 191 8.38 5.71 -20.93
C TYR A 191 9.24 5.64 -19.66
N SER A 192 9.44 4.46 -19.07
CA SER A 192 10.25 4.29 -17.86
C SER A 192 11.69 4.81 -18.02
N ASN A 193 12.30 4.63 -19.19
CA ASN A 193 13.66 5.08 -19.49
C ASN A 193 13.80 6.57 -19.85
N LEU A 194 12.68 7.28 -20.10
CA LEU A 194 12.74 8.70 -20.47
C LEU A 194 12.83 9.63 -19.25
N MET A 195 12.47 9.13 -18.07
CA MET A 195 12.55 9.89 -16.81
C MET A 195 13.96 9.91 -16.18
N ASP A 196 14.88 9.06 -16.66
CA ASP A 196 16.26 8.98 -16.16
C ASP A 196 17.27 9.84 -16.96
N MET A 197 16.81 10.66 -17.92
CA MET A 197 17.66 11.49 -18.80
C MET A 197 17.63 13.00 -18.50
N ASN A 198 17.12 13.44 -17.34
CA ASN A 198 17.21 14.84 -16.88
C ASN A 198 17.88 14.98 -15.52
#